data_AF-A0A0E9LTI2-F1
#
_entry.id   AF-A0A0E9LTI2-F1
#
_cell.length_a   1.000
_cell.length_b   1.000
_cell.length_c   1.000
_cell.angle_alpha   90.00
_cell.angle_beta   90.00
_cell.angle_gamma   90.00
#
_symmetry.space_group_name_H-M   'P 1'
#
loop_
_entity.id
_entity.type
_entity.pdbx_description
1 polymer ?
#
loop_
_entity_poly.entity_id
_entity_poly.type
_entity_poly.pdbx_seq_one_letter_code
_entity_poly.pdbx_strand_id
1 'polypeptide(L)' 'MPDYHRLDVSLTLKGKNRPERKWESEWVFSVYNAYGRKNAWAINFQQDEDDAYKTKATKLYLFSVIPAVTYNFKF' A
#
# COMPACT_ATOMS: atom_id res chain seq x y z
N MET A 1 -11.50 4.24 -17.57
CA MET A 1 -10.33 4.04 -16.67
C MET A 1 -10.09 2.54 -16.59
N PRO A 2 -8.83 2.06 -16.59
CA PRO A 2 -8.55 0.63 -16.48
C PRO A 2 -9.03 0.06 -15.14
N ASP A 3 -9.40 -1.22 -15.13
CA ASP A 3 -9.92 -1.89 -13.95
C ASP A 3 -8.95 -1.79 -12.76
N TYR A 4 -9.48 -1.29 -11.64
CA TYR A 4 -8.75 -1.11 -10.38
C TYR A 4 -9.00 -2.31 -9.47
N HIS A 5 -7.92 -3.04 -9.15
CA HIS A 5 -7.98 -4.11 -8.16
C HIS A 5 -6.80 -3.97 -7.20
N ARG A 6 -7.11 -3.92 -5.90
CA ARG A 6 -6.14 -3.79 -4.82
C ARG A 6 -6.49 -4.77 -3.71
N LEU A 7 -5.50 -5.50 -3.23
CA LEU A 7 -5.60 -6.32 -2.03
C LEU A 7 -4.66 -5.76 -0.97
N ASP A 8 -5.20 -5.51 0.21
CA ASP A 8 -4.43 -5.10 1.39
C ASP A 8 -4.53 -6.23 2.42
N VAL A 9 -3.40 -6.61 3.02
CA VAL A 9 -3.32 -7.73 3.99
C VAL A 9 -2.74 -7.22 5.30
N SER A 10 -3.31 -7.66 6.42
CA SER A 10 -2.81 -7.34 7.76
C SER A 10 -2.87 -8.58 8.64
N LEU A 11 -1.84 -8.77 9.46
CA LEU A 11 -1.70 -9.84 10.44
C LEU A 11 -1.33 -9.26 11.79
N THR A 12 -2.18 -9.50 12.78
CA THR A 12 -1.93 -9.11 14.18
C THR A 12 -1.50 -10.33 14.98
N LEU A 13 -0.28 -10.31 15.50
CA LEU A 13 0.26 -11.29 16.44
C LEU A 13 0.17 -10.74 17.86
N LYS A 14 -0.76 -11.26 18.64
CA LYS A 14 -0.91 -10.93 20.05
C LYS A 14 0.12 -11.69 20.89
N GLY A 15 0.78 -10.98 21.80
CA GLY A 15 1.65 -11.57 22.80
C GLY A 15 0.87 -12.50 23.72
N LYS A 16 1.51 -13.57 24.22
CA LYS A 16 0.89 -14.45 25.22
C LYS A 16 0.59 -13.65 26.49
N ASN A 17 -0.68 -13.61 26.87
CA ASN A 17 -1.10 -13.17 28.21
C ASN A 17 -0.60 -14.20 29.21
N ARG A 18 0.38 -13.81 30.03
CA ARG A 18 0.88 -14.59 31.16
C ARG A 18 0.33 -13.95 32.44
N PRO A 19 -0.15 -14.73 33.41
CA PRO A 19 -0.76 -14.20 34.64
C PRO A 19 0.18 -13.30 35.47
N GLU A 20 1.50 -13.43 35.31
CA GLU A 20 2.51 -12.58 35.96
C GLU A 20 2.90 -11.33 35.16
N ARG A 21 2.43 -11.19 33.91
CA ARG A 21 2.84 -10.10 33.01
C ARG A 21 1.82 -8.98 33.06
N LYS A 22 2.22 -7.82 33.61
CA LYS A 22 1.37 -6.63 33.75
C LYS A 22 1.17 -5.82 32.47
N TRP A 23 1.71 -6.29 31.34
CA TRP A 23 1.67 -5.56 30.07
C TRP A 23 1.30 -6.50 28.93
N GLU A 24 0.46 -5.99 28.04
CA GLU A 24 0.08 -6.64 26.79
C GLU A 24 0.91 -6.06 25.64
N SER A 25 1.22 -6.91 24.67
CA SER A 25 1.96 -6.49 23.48
C SER A 25 1.34 -7.09 22.23
N GLU A 26 1.27 -6.31 21.16
CA GLU A 26 0.76 -6.78 19.88
C GLU A 26 1.70 -6.32 18.77
N TRP A 27 2.08 -7.26 17.90
CA TRP A 27 2.75 -6.95 16.64
C TRP A 27 1.71 -6.91 15.54
N VAL A 28 1.69 -5.85 14.74
CA VAL A 28 0.84 -5.72 13.56
C VAL A 28 1.74 -5.63 12.35
N PHE A 29 1.61 -6.58 11.43
CA PHE A 29 2.29 -6.61 10.15
C PHE A 29 1.26 -6.33 9.06
N SER A 30 1.47 -5.32 8.24
CA SER A 30 0.56 -5.02 7.14
C SER A 30 1.32 -4.81 5.82
N VAL A 31 0.66 -5.17 4.73
CA VAL A 31 1.14 -4.97 3.37
C VAL A 31 0.01 -4.35 2.57
N TYR A 32 0.22 -3.10 2.16
CA TYR A 32 -0.68 -2.38 1.27
C TYR A 32 -0.35 -2.73 -0.18
N ASN A 33 -1.38 -2.94 -0.99
CA ASN A 33 -1.28 -3.35 -2.40
C ASN A 33 -0.38 -4.58 -2.57
N ALA A 34 -0.77 -5.70 -1.97
CA ALA A 34 -0.06 -6.97 -2.03
C ALA A 34 0.21 -7.46 -3.47
N TYR A 35 -0.60 -7.02 -4.45
CA TYR A 35 -0.39 -7.33 -5.86
C TYR A 35 0.71 -6.50 -6.54
N GLY A 36 1.24 -5.46 -5.89
CA GLY A 36 2.25 -4.56 -6.45
C GLY A 36 1.81 -3.88 -7.75
N ARG A 37 0.49 -3.78 -7.98
CA ARG A 37 -0.05 -3.21 -9.21
C ARG A 37 0.15 -1.70 -9.17
N LYS A 38 0.83 -1.15 -10.18
CA LYS A 38 0.96 0.29 -10.40
C LYS A 38 -0.37 0.84 -10.88
N ASN A 39 -1.32 1.03 -9.97
CA ASN A 39 -2.65 1.53 -10.29
C ASN A 39 -2.60 3.02 -10.67
N ALA A 40 -3.41 3.44 -11.64
CA ALA A 40 -3.39 4.83 -12.12
C ALA A 40 -4.04 5.72 -11.07
N TRP A 41 -3.29 6.63 -10.50
CA TRP A 41 -3.83 7.68 -9.64
C TRP A 41 -4.29 8.87 -10.47
N ALA A 42 -3.50 9.24 -11.49
CA ALA A 42 -3.87 10.22 -12.50
C ALA A 42 -3.39 9.78 -13.89
N ILE A 43 -4.16 10.13 -14.92
CA ILE A 43 -3.77 9.97 -16.31
C ILE A 43 -3.65 11.38 -16.89
N ASN A 44 -2.46 11.76 -17.31
CA ASN A 44 -2.21 13.03 -17.96
C ASN A 44 -2.07 12.79 -19.47
N PHE A 45 -2.75 13.60 -20.26
CA PHE A 45 -2.61 13.60 -21.71
C PHE A 45 -1.74 14.79 -22.07
N GLN A 46 -0.56 14.52 -22.62
CA GLN A 46 0.39 15.53 -23.06
C GLN A 46 0.63 15.35 -24.55
N GLN A 47 0.78 16.45 -25.27
CA GLN A 47 1.15 16.42 -26.68
C GLN A 47 2.60 15.97 -26.80
N ASP A 48 2.89 15.13 -27.80
CA ASP A 48 4.25 14.65 -28.04
C ASP A 48 5.16 15.83 -28.41
N GLU A 49 6.33 15.95 -27.75
CA GLU A 49 7.28 17.03 -28.02
C GLU A 49 7.82 16.98 -29.45
N ASP A 50 7.86 15.78 -30.07
CA ASP A 50 8.38 15.58 -31.42
C ASP A 50 7.29 15.59 -32.50
N ASP A 51 6.01 15.41 -32.12
CA ASP A 51 4.90 15.31 -33.07
C ASP A 51 3.60 15.88 -32.48
N ALA A 52 3.27 17.10 -32.90
CA ALA A 52 2.07 17.81 -32.48
C ALA A 52 0.76 17.06 -32.79
N TYR A 53 0.74 16.06 -33.68
CA TYR A 53 -0.47 15.29 -33.98
C TYR A 53 -0.61 14.03 -33.11
N LYS A 54 0.37 13.74 -32.24
CA LYS A 54 0.33 12.61 -31.30
C LYS A 54 0.09 13.08 -29.87
N THR A 55 -0.86 12.43 -29.21
CA THR A 55 -1.11 12.62 -27.78
C THR A 55 -0.53 11.43 -26.99
N LYS A 56 0.43 11.70 -26.11
CA LYS A 56 0.97 10.75 -25.14
C LYS A 56 0.10 10.73 -23.89
N ALA A 57 -0.35 9.55 -23.49
CA ALA A 57 -1.02 9.34 -22.21
C ALA A 57 0.00 8.84 -21.18
N THR A 58 0.36 9.67 -20.19
CA THR A 58 1.22 9.28 -19.08
C THR A 58 0.37 8.92 -17.87
N LYS A 59 0.74 7.82 -17.22
CA LYS A 59 0.06 7.31 -16.03
C LYS A 59 0.92 7.55 -14.81
N LEU A 60 0.42 8.36 -13.88
CA LEU A 60 1.03 8.56 -12.58
C LEU A 60 0.48 7.50 -11.61
N TYR A 61 1.37 6.81 -10.92
CA TYR A 61 1.03 5.87 -9.83
C TYR A 61 1.75 6.32 -8.57
N LEU A 62 1.03 6.39 -7.46
CA LEU A 62 1.56 6.98 -6.23
C LEU A 62 2.37 5.96 -5.43
N PHE A 63 1.90 4.71 -5.33
CA PHE A 63 2.51 3.67 -4.51
C PHE A 63 2.37 2.29 -5.16
N SER A 64 3.41 1.46 -5.00
CA SER A 64 3.40 0.03 -5.35
C SER A 64 3.05 -0.78 -4.10
N VAL A 65 3.89 -1.72 -3.67
CA VAL A 65 3.77 -2.42 -2.38
C VAL A 65 4.32 -1.53 -1.27
N ILE A 66 3.56 -1.37 -0.17
CA ILE A 66 4.06 -0.71 1.05
C ILE A 66 3.97 -1.70 2.22
N PRO A 67 5.10 -2.18 2.75
CA PRO A 67 5.11 -2.93 4.00
C PRO A 67 5.07 -1.97 5.19
N ALA A 68 4.40 -2.39 6.27
CA ALA A 68 4.41 -1.71 7.55
C ALA A 68 4.45 -2.71 8.71
N VAL A 69 5.18 -2.33 9.76
CA VAL A 69 5.26 -3.09 11.01
C VAL A 69 5.01 -2.13 12.14
N THR A 70 4.12 -2.51 13.05
CA THR A 70 3.80 -1.73 14.24
C THR A 70 3.90 -2.63 15.46
N TYR A 71 4.55 -2.12 16.50
CA TYR A 71 4.58 -2.77 17.81
C TYR A 71 3.79 -1.92 18.79
N ASN A 72 2.69 -2.47 19.29
CA ASN A 72 1.85 -1.85 20.29
C ASN A 72 2.15 -2.49 21.65
N PHE A 73 2.26 -1.67 22.68
CA PHE A 73 2.39 -2.10 24.06
C PHE A 73 1.36 -1.34 24.91
N LYS A 74 0.69 -2.06 25.81
CA LYS A 74 -0.29 -1.51 26.74
C LYS A 74 0.09 -1.97 28.15
N PHE A 75 0.15 -1.01 29.07
CA PHE A 75 0.48 -1.21 30.48
C PHE A 75 -0.75 -1.07 31.37
#